data_AF-A0A2X2WIX0-F1
#
_entry.id   AF-A0A2X2WIX0-F1
#
_cell.length_a   1.000
_cell.length_b   1.000
_cell.length_c   1.000
_cell.angle_alpha   90.00
_cell.angle_beta   90.00
_cell.angle_gamma   90.00
#
_symmetry.space_group_name_H-M   'P 1'
#
loop_
_entity.id
_entity.type
_entity.pdbx_description
1 polymer ?
#
loop_
_entity_poly.entity_id
_entity_poly.type
_entity_poly.pdbx_seq_one_letter_code
_entity_poly.pdbx_strand_id
1 'polypeptide(L)'
;MTIPIGVGTEAIAGEGKIVTAGGVDTHIHWICPQQAEEALVSGVTTMIGGGTGPAAGTNATTCTPGPWYIARMLQAADSLPVNIGFLGKGNGSNPDALREQIAAGAIGLKIHEDWGATPAAIDCALTVAEEMDIQVALHSDTLNESGFVGGHAGGNWRSHDPYFSYRRGGRRSRPGYYHRLRASPYSPLLHQPDAALYRQHH
;
A
#
# COMPACT_ATOMS: atom_id res chain seq x y z
N MET A 1 30.16 2.38 25.73
CA MET A 1 28.70 2.60 25.90
C MET A 1 28.21 1.58 26.90
N THR A 2 27.51 2.00 27.96
CA THR A 2 26.95 1.10 28.99
C THR A 2 25.43 1.07 28.85
N ILE A 3 24.80 -0.09 29.05
CA ILE A 3 23.33 -0.23 29.17
C ILE A 3 23.04 -0.49 30.67
N PRO A 4 22.81 0.55 31.49
CA PRO A 4 22.62 0.38 32.93
C PRO A 4 21.26 -0.24 33.24
N ILE A 5 21.23 -1.18 34.18
CA ILE A 5 20.01 -1.78 34.74
C ILE A 5 19.84 -1.24 36.16
N GLY A 6 18.68 -0.68 36.47
CA GLY A 6 18.41 -0.03 37.76
C GLY A 6 16.97 -0.21 38.23
N VAL A 7 16.60 0.54 39.26
CA VAL A 7 15.29 0.41 39.93
C VAL A 7 14.08 0.72 39.05
N GLY A 8 14.28 1.35 37.89
CA GLY A 8 13.23 1.66 36.92
C GLY A 8 13.19 0.72 35.70
N THR A 9 13.97 -0.36 35.70
CA THR A 9 14.10 -1.28 34.55
C THR A 9 13.21 -2.51 34.74
N GLU A 10 12.33 -2.78 33.78
CA GLU A 10 11.58 -4.05 33.66
C GLU A 10 12.37 -5.07 32.83
N ALA A 11 12.19 -6.36 33.10
CA ALA A 11 12.89 -7.45 32.44
C ALA A 11 11.91 -8.44 31.77
N ILE A 12 12.15 -8.74 30.49
CA ILE A 12 11.46 -9.79 29.74
C ILE A 12 12.49 -10.87 29.37
N ALA A 13 12.27 -12.10 29.80
CA ALA A 13 13.13 -13.25 29.51
C ALA A 13 13.04 -13.63 28.01
N GLY A 14 14.16 -13.52 27.29
CA GLY A 14 14.25 -13.76 25.84
C GLY A 14 14.96 -15.05 25.46
N GLU A 15 15.39 -15.87 26.43
CA GLU A 15 16.16 -17.07 26.19
C GLU A 15 15.39 -18.08 25.33
N GLY A 16 16.02 -18.56 24.25
CA GLY A 16 15.40 -19.50 23.31
C GLY A 16 14.29 -18.90 22.45
N LYS A 17 14.14 -17.57 22.39
CA LYS A 17 13.18 -16.86 21.53
C LYS A 17 13.90 -16.17 20.36
N ILE A 18 13.18 -16.00 19.26
CA ILE A 18 13.57 -15.09 18.18
C ILE A 18 12.71 -13.85 18.34
N VAL A 19 13.35 -12.69 18.42
CA VAL A 19 12.67 -11.39 18.49
C VAL A 19 12.80 -10.72 17.14
N THR A 20 11.66 -10.35 16.55
CA THR A 20 11.59 -9.60 15.29
C THR A 20 10.89 -8.27 15.54
N ALA A 21 11.08 -7.32 14.62
CA ALA A 21 10.14 -6.20 14.53
C ALA A 21 8.73 -6.71 14.22
N GLY A 22 7.72 -5.92 14.57
CA GLY A 22 6.35 -6.20 14.14
C GLY A 22 6.18 -6.01 12.64
N GLY A 23 5.31 -6.81 12.03
CA GLY A 23 4.98 -6.71 10.61
C GLY A 23 4.26 -5.40 10.27
N VAL A 24 4.49 -4.93 9.04
CA VAL A 24 3.81 -3.77 8.44
C VAL A 24 3.06 -4.25 7.22
N ASP A 25 1.72 -4.26 7.29
CA ASP A 25 0.86 -4.57 6.14
C ASP A 25 0.38 -3.26 5.51
N THR A 26 0.65 -3.09 4.21
CA THR A 26 0.37 -1.85 3.47
C THR A 26 -0.79 -1.96 2.49
N HIS A 27 -1.60 -3.03 2.56
CA HIS A 27 -2.74 -3.24 1.65
C HIS A 27 -4.02 -3.63 2.41
N ILE A 28 -4.38 -2.85 3.42
CA ILE A 28 -5.55 -3.14 4.25
C ILE A 28 -6.83 -2.53 3.68
N HIS A 29 -7.86 -3.36 3.55
CA HIS A 29 -9.23 -2.90 3.35
C HIS A 29 -9.89 -2.77 4.72
N TRP A 30 -10.27 -1.57 5.15
CA TRP A 30 -10.92 -1.36 6.45
C TRP A 30 -12.42 -1.73 6.41
N ILE A 31 -12.69 -3.02 6.22
CA ILE A 31 -14.04 -3.62 6.09
C ILE A 31 -14.67 -3.84 7.46
N CYS A 32 -13.90 -4.37 8.41
CA CYS A 32 -14.36 -4.67 9.76
C CYS A 32 -13.22 -4.44 10.78
N PRO A 33 -13.51 -4.03 12.02
CA PRO A 33 -12.48 -3.76 13.03
C PRO A 33 -11.77 -5.02 13.55
N GLN A 34 -12.40 -6.20 13.46
CA GLN A 34 -11.87 -7.47 13.99
C GLN A 34 -10.54 -7.86 13.36
N GLN A 35 -10.26 -7.42 12.13
CA GLN A 35 -9.00 -7.71 11.45
C GLN A 35 -7.77 -7.17 12.20
N ALA A 36 -7.92 -6.17 13.08
CA ALA A 36 -6.82 -5.67 13.91
C ALA A 36 -6.32 -6.73 14.91
N GLU A 37 -7.25 -7.48 15.52
CA GLU A 37 -6.88 -8.57 16.43
C GLU A 37 -6.25 -9.74 15.65
N GLU A 38 -6.80 -10.08 14.49
CA GLU A 38 -6.23 -11.11 13.61
C GLU A 38 -4.81 -10.75 13.15
N ALA A 39 -4.58 -9.48 12.82
CA ALA A 39 -3.26 -8.97 12.44
C ALA A 39 -2.24 -9.16 13.58
N LEU A 40 -2.59 -8.79 14.81
CA LEU A 40 -1.71 -8.93 15.98
C LEU A 40 -1.31 -10.39 16.24
N VAL A 41 -2.25 -11.33 16.10
CA VAL A 41 -1.99 -12.76 16.30
C VAL A 41 -0.96 -13.29 15.29
N SER A 42 -0.89 -12.70 14.10
CA SER A 42 0.11 -13.02 13.07
C SER A 42 1.44 -12.26 13.21
N GLY A 43 1.56 -11.37 14.19
CA GLY A 43 2.73 -10.52 14.41
C GLY A 43 2.73 -9.22 13.59
N VAL A 44 1.63 -8.87 12.92
CA VAL A 44 1.45 -7.57 12.26
C VAL A 44 1.04 -6.52 13.28
N THR A 45 1.74 -5.40 13.30
CA THR A 45 1.56 -4.33 14.29
C THR A 45 1.19 -2.99 13.66
N THR A 46 1.35 -2.88 12.34
CA THR A 46 1.03 -1.68 11.57
C THR A 46 0.20 -2.05 10.35
N MET A 47 -0.93 -1.36 10.16
CA MET A 47 -1.94 -1.63 9.14
C MET A 47 -2.20 -0.35 8.35
N ILE A 48 -1.74 -0.30 7.09
CA ILE A 48 -1.90 0.84 6.19
C ILE A 48 -2.84 0.45 5.04
N GLY A 49 -3.81 1.30 4.75
CA GLY A 49 -4.80 1.04 3.71
C GLY A 49 -5.96 2.02 3.76
N GLY A 50 -7.18 1.60 3.43
CA GLY A 50 -8.32 2.52 3.42
C GLY A 50 -9.66 1.80 3.44
N GLY A 51 -10.71 2.51 3.79
CA GLY A 51 -12.06 1.97 3.88
C GLY A 51 -12.96 2.70 4.87
N THR A 52 -14.24 2.37 4.83
CA THR A 52 -15.28 2.97 5.68
C THR A 52 -16.26 1.90 6.19
N GLY A 53 -15.77 0.70 6.49
CA GLY A 53 -16.60 -0.46 6.81
C GLY A 53 -17.03 -1.26 5.57
N PRO A 54 -18.10 -2.08 5.65
CA PRO A 54 -18.48 -3.03 4.60
C PRO A 54 -19.21 -2.41 3.40
N ALA A 55 -18.82 -1.19 3.01
CA ALA A 55 -19.32 -0.53 1.81
C ALA A 55 -18.71 -1.16 0.55
N ALA A 56 -19.48 -1.20 -0.55
CA ALA A 56 -19.02 -1.76 -1.82
C ALA A 56 -17.66 -1.20 -2.28
N GLY A 57 -17.45 0.11 -2.12
CA GLY A 57 -16.18 0.75 -2.45
C GLY A 57 -15.00 0.28 -1.60
N THR A 58 -15.23 -0.02 -0.32
CA THR A 58 -14.17 -0.54 0.59
C THR A 58 -13.88 -2.01 0.29
N ASN A 59 -14.91 -2.80 -0.01
CA ASN A 59 -14.71 -4.20 -0.41
C ASN A 59 -13.88 -4.34 -1.69
N ALA A 60 -13.87 -3.31 -2.55
CA ALA A 60 -13.10 -3.26 -3.77
C ALA A 60 -11.74 -2.55 -3.62
N THR A 61 -11.67 -1.49 -2.82
CA THR A 61 -10.54 -0.54 -2.85
C THR A 61 -10.09 -0.13 -1.45
N THR A 62 -8.78 0.03 -1.28
CA THR A 62 -8.17 0.56 -0.05
C THR A 62 -8.19 2.09 -0.03
N CYS A 63 -9.37 2.70 -0.19
CA CYS A 63 -9.54 4.15 -0.18
C CYS A 63 -10.49 4.59 0.93
N THR A 64 -10.11 5.60 1.70
CA THR A 64 -10.99 6.36 2.60
C THR A 64 -11.28 7.72 1.94
N PRO A 65 -12.39 7.87 1.19
CA PRO A 65 -12.55 8.99 0.27
C PRO A 65 -13.01 10.27 0.96
N GLY A 66 -12.22 11.35 0.86
CA GLY A 66 -12.64 12.68 1.26
C GLY A 66 -12.45 13.01 2.76
N PRO A 67 -12.39 14.31 3.12
CA PRO A 67 -12.06 14.75 4.47
C PRO A 67 -12.97 14.21 5.58
N TRP A 68 -14.28 14.12 5.31
CA TRP A 68 -15.25 13.68 6.32
C TRP A 68 -15.01 12.23 6.74
N TYR A 69 -14.83 11.31 5.77
CA TYR A 69 -14.59 9.91 6.06
C TYR A 69 -13.24 9.68 6.71
N ILE A 70 -12.20 10.42 6.29
CA ILE A 70 -10.88 10.36 6.92
C ILE A 70 -10.98 10.74 8.40
N ALA A 71 -11.65 11.86 8.72
CA ALA A 71 -11.85 12.28 10.10
C ALA A 71 -12.64 11.25 10.93
N ARG A 72 -13.68 10.61 10.36
CA ARG A 72 -14.43 9.55 11.06
C ARG A 72 -13.59 8.30 11.30
N MET A 73 -12.77 7.91 10.32
CA MET A 73 -11.92 6.72 10.44
C MET A 73 -10.76 6.95 11.42
N LEU A 74 -10.20 8.16 11.47
CA LEU A 74 -9.21 8.54 12.50
C LEU A 74 -9.80 8.43 13.91
N GLN A 75 -11.04 8.90 14.12
CA GLN A 75 -11.73 8.73 15.41
C GLN A 75 -11.99 7.27 15.76
N ALA A 76 -12.35 6.43 14.77
CA ALA A 76 -12.54 5.00 15.01
C ALA A 76 -11.22 4.29 15.36
N ALA A 77 -10.10 4.77 14.81
CA ALA A 77 -8.76 4.22 15.02
C ALA A 77 -8.33 4.25 16.49
N ASP A 78 -8.82 5.22 17.29
CA ASP A 78 -8.49 5.35 18.73
C ASP A 78 -8.84 4.10 19.56
N SER A 79 -9.75 3.26 19.06
CA SER A 79 -10.16 2.00 19.73
C SER A 79 -9.40 0.76 19.28
N LEU A 80 -8.52 0.86 18.29
CA LEU A 80 -7.87 -0.29 17.66
C LEU A 80 -6.44 -0.50 18.19
N PRO A 81 -6.04 -1.75 18.51
CA PRO A 81 -4.77 -2.04 19.17
C PRO A 81 -3.57 -2.15 18.22
N VAL A 82 -3.55 -1.38 17.12
CA VAL A 82 -2.50 -1.42 16.09
C VAL A 82 -2.15 0.00 15.61
N ASN A 83 -0.97 0.17 15.03
CA ASN A 83 -0.65 1.41 14.31
C ASN A 83 -1.44 1.46 13.00
N ILE A 84 -2.00 2.61 12.64
CA ILE A 84 -2.88 2.73 11.47
C ILE A 84 -2.45 3.91 10.60
N GLY A 85 -2.48 3.70 9.29
CA GLY A 85 -2.39 4.76 8.29
C GLY A 85 -3.51 4.65 7.25
N PHE A 86 -4.20 5.76 6.96
CA PHE A 86 -5.28 5.80 5.97
C PHE A 86 -4.82 6.39 4.64
N LEU A 87 -5.24 5.78 3.53
CA LEU A 87 -5.05 6.24 2.17
C LEU A 87 -6.31 6.94 1.67
N GLY A 88 -6.14 8.14 1.12
CA GLY A 88 -7.20 8.85 0.39
C GLY A 88 -7.45 8.23 -0.99
N LYS A 89 -8.47 8.75 -1.70
CA LYS A 89 -8.73 8.36 -3.09
C LYS A 89 -7.91 9.23 -4.04
N GLY A 90 -7.06 8.61 -4.85
CA GLY A 90 -6.21 9.26 -5.86
C GLY A 90 -6.84 9.38 -7.25
N ASN A 91 -8.05 8.87 -7.46
CA ASN A 91 -8.74 8.87 -8.74
C ASN A 91 -9.40 10.23 -9.05
N GLY A 92 -8.60 11.26 -9.32
CA GLY A 92 -9.10 12.59 -9.65
C GLY A 92 -8.09 13.42 -10.44
N SER A 93 -8.57 14.30 -11.32
CA SER A 93 -7.76 15.25 -12.10
C SER A 93 -7.78 16.67 -11.53
N ASN A 94 -8.45 16.89 -10.39
CA ASN A 94 -8.38 18.13 -9.64
C ASN A 94 -7.41 17.95 -8.47
N PRO A 95 -6.23 18.59 -8.46
CA PRO A 95 -5.24 18.40 -7.42
C PRO A 95 -5.71 18.92 -6.05
N ASP A 96 -6.54 19.96 -6.00
CA ASP A 96 -7.04 20.49 -4.72
C ASP A 96 -7.91 19.49 -3.97
N ALA A 97 -8.70 18.67 -4.71
CA ALA A 97 -9.50 17.59 -4.13
C ALA A 97 -8.63 16.43 -3.60
N LEU A 98 -7.39 16.29 -4.08
CA LEU A 98 -6.44 15.32 -3.53
C LEU A 98 -5.75 15.91 -2.29
N ARG A 99 -5.29 17.16 -2.36
CA ARG A 99 -4.64 17.87 -1.25
C ARG A 99 -5.53 17.96 -0.01
N GLU A 100 -6.84 18.21 -0.16
CA GLU A 100 -7.76 18.29 1.00
C GLU A 100 -7.84 16.97 1.78
N GLN A 101 -7.67 15.82 1.12
CA GLN A 101 -7.68 14.51 1.79
C GLN A 101 -6.42 14.32 2.63
N ILE A 102 -5.27 14.77 2.12
CA ILE A 102 -4.01 14.71 2.84
C ILE A 102 -4.02 15.69 4.02
N ALA A 103 -4.52 16.91 3.81
CA ALA A 103 -4.73 17.89 4.87
C ALA A 103 -5.69 17.39 5.96
N ALA A 104 -6.63 16.50 5.62
CA ALA A 104 -7.53 15.85 6.57
C ALA A 104 -6.89 14.69 7.36
N GLY A 105 -5.67 14.27 7.02
CA GLY A 105 -4.89 13.27 7.75
C GLY A 105 -4.65 11.94 7.01
N ALA A 106 -4.94 11.85 5.72
CA ALA A 106 -4.48 10.71 4.92
C ALA A 106 -2.95 10.77 4.73
N ILE A 107 -2.28 9.62 4.78
CA ILE A 107 -0.82 9.51 4.67
C ILE A 107 -0.34 9.23 3.23
N GLY A 108 -1.28 9.10 2.31
CA GLY A 108 -1.03 8.70 0.93
C GLY A 108 -2.32 8.61 0.12
N LEU A 109 -2.19 8.29 -1.16
CA LEU A 109 -3.31 8.12 -2.08
C LEU A 109 -3.34 6.72 -2.67
N LYS A 110 -4.53 6.16 -2.87
CA LYS A 110 -4.75 4.93 -3.64
C LYS A 110 -5.46 5.27 -4.94
N ILE A 111 -4.85 4.86 -6.06
CA ILE A 111 -5.49 4.81 -7.38
C ILE A 111 -5.95 3.38 -7.62
N HIS A 112 -7.19 3.19 -8.02
CA HIS A 112 -7.75 1.87 -8.33
C HIS A 112 -8.56 1.86 -9.62
N GLU A 113 -8.49 0.77 -10.39
CA GLU A 113 -9.19 0.62 -11.68
C GLU A 113 -10.72 0.77 -11.56
N ASP A 114 -11.32 0.21 -10.50
CA ASP A 114 -12.75 0.35 -10.18
C ASP A 114 -13.22 1.82 -10.01
N TRP A 115 -12.30 2.74 -9.77
CA TRP A 115 -12.55 4.19 -9.73
C TRP A 115 -11.98 4.96 -10.94
N GLY A 116 -11.44 4.25 -11.93
CA GLY A 116 -10.77 4.80 -13.11
C GLY A 116 -9.28 5.10 -12.86
N ALA A 117 -8.41 4.15 -13.17
CA ALA A 117 -6.95 4.30 -13.09
C ALA A 117 -6.39 4.95 -14.38
N THR A 118 -6.89 6.14 -14.71
CA THR A 118 -6.57 6.83 -15.97
C THR A 118 -5.21 7.54 -15.89
N PRO A 119 -4.54 7.81 -17.05
CA PRO A 119 -3.30 8.58 -17.07
C PRO A 119 -3.41 9.95 -16.38
N ALA A 120 -4.54 10.65 -16.53
CA ALA A 120 -4.77 11.95 -15.90
C ALA A 120 -4.87 11.86 -14.36
N ALA A 121 -5.51 10.80 -13.83
CA ALA A 121 -5.56 10.57 -12.39
C ALA A 121 -4.18 10.21 -11.82
N ILE A 122 -3.40 9.40 -12.55
CA ILE A 122 -2.04 9.03 -12.15
C ILE A 122 -1.13 10.26 -12.10
N ASP A 123 -1.12 11.08 -13.15
CA ASP A 123 -0.29 12.28 -13.24
C ASP A 123 -0.62 13.30 -12.14
N CYS A 124 -1.92 13.56 -11.92
CA CYS A 124 -2.40 14.44 -10.87
C CYS A 124 -1.98 13.95 -9.46
N ALA A 125 -2.19 12.65 -9.17
CA ALA A 125 -1.85 12.08 -7.87
C ALA A 125 -0.35 12.07 -7.61
N LEU A 126 0.49 11.77 -8.61
CA LEU A 126 1.95 11.81 -8.46
C LEU A 126 2.46 13.24 -8.24
N THR A 127 1.88 14.23 -8.93
CA THR A 127 2.21 15.65 -8.71
C THR A 127 1.90 16.07 -7.27
N VAL A 128 0.69 15.76 -6.77
CA VAL A 128 0.31 16.06 -5.38
C VAL A 128 1.18 15.29 -4.39
N ALA A 129 1.57 14.05 -4.72
CA ALA A 129 2.42 13.25 -3.84
C ALA A 129 3.83 13.81 -3.69
N GLU A 130 4.42 14.32 -4.78
CA GLU A 130 5.71 15.02 -4.73
C GLU A 130 5.61 16.32 -3.92
N GLU A 131 4.55 17.11 -4.12
CA GLU A 131 4.34 18.37 -3.39
C GLU A 131 4.15 18.18 -1.89
N MET A 132 3.50 17.08 -1.49
CA MET A 132 3.08 16.83 -0.11
C MET A 132 3.94 15.80 0.62
N ASP A 133 4.96 15.25 -0.04
CA ASP A 133 5.86 14.21 0.48
C ASP A 133 5.10 12.98 1.02
N ILE A 134 4.22 12.43 0.19
CA ILE A 134 3.42 11.24 0.51
C ILE A 134 3.60 10.13 -0.53
N GLN A 135 3.14 8.92 -0.20
CA GLN A 135 3.17 7.78 -1.11
C GLN A 135 1.89 7.68 -1.97
N VAL A 136 2.02 7.09 -3.17
CA VAL A 136 0.89 6.68 -4.01
C VAL A 136 0.92 5.17 -4.22
N ALA A 137 -0.19 4.50 -3.90
CA ALA A 137 -0.43 3.11 -4.26
C ALA A 137 -1.28 3.02 -5.53
N LEU A 138 -0.94 2.12 -6.45
CA LEU A 138 -1.63 1.95 -7.73
C LEU A 138 -2.12 0.52 -7.92
N HIS A 139 -3.40 0.39 -8.21
CA HIS A 139 -3.96 -0.77 -8.90
C HIS A 139 -4.36 -0.32 -10.30
N SER A 140 -3.59 -0.73 -11.30
CA SER A 140 -3.68 -0.27 -12.69
C SER A 140 -4.91 -0.79 -13.43
N ASP A 141 -5.21 -0.15 -14.57
CA ASP A 141 -6.22 -0.57 -15.53
C ASP A 141 -5.93 -1.97 -16.10
N THR A 142 -6.66 -2.99 -15.62
CA THR A 142 -6.50 -4.37 -16.10
C THR A 142 -7.01 -4.54 -17.53
N LEU A 143 -8.00 -3.73 -17.93
CA LEU A 143 -8.65 -3.82 -19.24
C LEU A 143 -7.80 -3.22 -20.36
N ASN A 144 -6.82 -2.38 -20.01
CA ASN A 144 -6.06 -1.54 -20.94
C ASN A 144 -7.00 -0.59 -21.71
N GLU A 145 -8.09 -0.14 -21.07
CA GLU A 145 -9.05 0.79 -21.64
C GLU A 145 -8.38 2.13 -21.97
N SER A 146 -7.52 2.61 -21.07
CA SER A 146 -6.80 3.87 -21.21
C SER A 146 -5.37 3.72 -21.76
N GLY A 147 -4.96 2.48 -22.08
CA GLY A 147 -3.64 2.17 -22.63
C GLY A 147 -2.97 0.96 -21.97
N PHE A 148 -1.92 0.45 -22.63
CA PHE A 148 -1.08 -0.62 -22.11
C PHE A 148 0.06 -0.06 -21.27
N VAL A 149 0.71 -0.91 -20.47
CA VAL A 149 1.88 -0.56 -19.62
C VAL A 149 3.00 0.21 -20.36
N GLY A 150 3.21 -0.07 -21.65
CA GLY A 150 4.20 0.62 -22.50
C GLY A 150 3.65 1.83 -23.29
N GLY A 151 2.33 2.02 -23.30
CA GLY A 151 1.64 3.14 -23.96
C GLY A 151 1.56 4.41 -23.10
N HIS A 152 1.95 4.34 -21.83
CA HIS A 152 2.07 5.50 -20.95
C HIS A 152 3.34 6.32 -21.23
N ALA A 153 3.66 6.55 -22.51
CA ALA A 153 4.89 7.19 -22.97
C ALA A 153 4.85 8.74 -22.95
N GLY A 154 3.81 9.35 -22.37
CA GLY A 154 3.69 10.80 -22.24
C GLY A 154 3.80 11.35 -20.82
N GLY A 155 3.73 10.48 -19.80
CA GLY A 155 3.89 10.86 -18.40
C GLY A 155 5.33 10.62 -17.96
N ASN A 156 5.96 11.62 -17.35
CA ASN A 156 7.30 11.50 -16.79
C ASN A 156 7.22 10.54 -15.58
N TRP A 157 7.40 9.23 -15.80
CA TRP A 157 7.45 8.22 -14.74
C TRP A 157 8.67 8.49 -13.85
N ARG A 158 8.50 9.35 -12.85
CA ARG A 158 9.45 9.53 -11.76
C ARG A 158 9.41 8.26 -10.91
N SER A 159 10.58 7.77 -10.54
CA SER A 159 10.75 6.47 -9.87
C SER A 159 10.11 6.47 -8.48
N HIS A 160 8.84 6.08 -8.40
CA HIS A 160 8.17 5.76 -7.14
C HIS A 160 7.97 4.25 -7.05
N ASP A 161 8.21 3.71 -5.85
CA ASP A 161 8.34 2.28 -5.57
C ASP A 161 7.04 1.51 -5.95
N PRO A 162 7.04 0.64 -6.97
CA PRO A 162 5.83 -0.04 -7.39
C PRO A 162 5.57 -1.24 -6.49
N TYR A 163 4.85 -1.05 -5.38
CA TYR A 163 4.32 -2.17 -4.60
C TYR A 163 2.96 -2.63 -5.13
N PHE A 164 2.99 -3.54 -6.11
CA PHE A 164 2.61 -4.95 -5.96
C PHE A 164 2.41 -5.58 -7.34
N SER A 165 3.44 -6.31 -7.80
CA SER A 165 3.39 -7.19 -8.95
C SER A 165 3.17 -8.64 -8.50
N TYR A 166 1.95 -9.03 -8.09
CA TYR A 166 1.45 -10.43 -8.10
C TYR A 166 -0.04 -10.55 -7.70
N ARG A 167 -1.01 -10.25 -8.58
CA ARG A 167 -2.45 -10.37 -8.25
C ARG A 167 -2.94 -11.83 -8.39
N ARG A 168 -3.23 -12.52 -7.27
CA ARG A 168 -4.18 -13.66 -7.25
C ARG A 168 -5.57 -13.09 -6.98
N GLY A 169 -6.29 -12.69 -8.02
CA GLY A 169 -7.65 -12.14 -7.91
C GLY A 169 -8.18 -11.37 -9.12
N GLY A 170 -7.32 -10.99 -10.08
CA GLY A 170 -7.75 -10.43 -11.35
C GLY A 170 -7.96 -11.52 -12.41
N ARG A 171 -9.00 -11.42 -13.24
CA ARG A 171 -9.20 -12.34 -14.35
C ARG A 171 -7.96 -12.33 -15.27
N ARG A 172 -7.49 -13.53 -15.61
CA ARG A 172 -6.26 -13.84 -16.37
C ARG A 172 -6.04 -12.91 -17.57
N SER A 173 -5.00 -12.08 -17.49
CA SER A 173 -4.24 -11.60 -18.65
C SER A 173 -2.88 -12.31 -18.70
N ARG A 174 -2.36 -12.53 -19.91
CA ARG A 174 -1.35 -13.54 -20.31
C ARG A 174 0.02 -13.44 -19.58
N PRO A 175 0.83 -14.54 -19.52
CA PRO A 175 1.89 -14.78 -18.51
C PRO A 175 3.17 -13.91 -18.55
N GLY A 176 3.22 -12.81 -19.29
CA GLY A 176 4.48 -12.10 -19.59
C GLY A 176 4.69 -10.72 -18.95
N TYR A 177 3.69 -10.15 -18.27
CA TYR A 177 3.65 -8.69 -18.07
C TYR A 177 4.16 -8.17 -16.71
N TYR A 178 4.26 -9.00 -15.68
CA TYR A 178 4.57 -8.53 -14.33
C TYR A 178 6.07 -8.28 -14.05
N HIS A 179 6.98 -8.78 -14.88
CA HIS A 179 8.43 -8.70 -14.61
C HIS A 179 9.05 -7.31 -14.84
N ARG A 180 8.37 -6.38 -15.54
CA ARG A 180 8.97 -5.11 -15.96
C ARG A 180 8.86 -3.97 -14.92
N LEU A 181 8.09 -4.15 -13.84
CA LEU A 181 7.94 -3.14 -12.79
C LEU A 181 9.05 -3.19 -11.73
N ARG A 182 9.94 -4.20 -11.75
CA ARG A 182 11.14 -4.21 -10.90
C ARG A 182 12.30 -3.52 -11.61
N ALA A 183 12.40 -2.20 -11.46
CA ALA A 183 13.64 -1.49 -11.79
C ALA A 183 13.84 -0.31 -10.84
N SER A 184 14.30 -0.59 -9.62
CA SER A 184 15.05 0.38 -8.83
C SER A 184 16.51 -0.08 -8.76
N PRO A 185 17.50 0.74 -9.15
CA PRO A 185 18.92 0.41 -9.09
C PRO A 185 19.51 0.42 -7.66
N TYR A 186 18.71 0.61 -6.61
CA TYR A 186 19.19 0.81 -5.23
C TYR A 186 18.81 -0.30 -4.23
N SER A 187 18.77 -1.57 -4.66
CA SER A 187 18.67 -2.70 -3.70
C SER A 187 19.97 -3.52 -3.70
N PRO A 188 20.82 -3.41 -2.66
CA PRO A 188 21.97 -4.28 -2.52
C PRO A 188 21.51 -5.65 -1.99
N LEU A 189 21.93 -6.69 -2.71
CA LEU A 189 22.20 -8.04 -2.19
C LEU A 189 21.01 -8.81 -1.56
N LEU A 190 20.21 -9.46 -2.40
CA LEU A 190 19.63 -10.76 -2.05
C LEU A 190 19.87 -11.77 -3.19
N HIS A 191 20.63 -12.79 -2.84
CA HIS A 191 21.08 -13.93 -3.64
C HIS A 191 19.89 -14.60 -4.35
N GLN A 192 19.96 -14.77 -5.68
CA GLN A 192 19.08 -15.69 -6.39
C GLN A 192 19.57 -17.13 -6.20
N PRO A 193 18.68 -18.14 -6.05
CA PRO A 193 18.98 -19.49 -6.47
C PRO A 193 18.72 -19.66 -7.97
N ASP A 194 19.66 -20.30 -8.66
CA ASP A 194 19.72 -20.49 -10.11
C ASP A 194 18.45 -21.05 -10.76
N ALA A 195 17.98 -20.36 -11.81
CA ALA A 195 16.92 -20.77 -12.72
C ALA A 195 17.40 -21.79 -13.78
N ALA A 196 18.01 -22.90 -13.35
CA ALA A 196 18.56 -23.91 -14.26
C ALA A 196 17.78 -25.24 -14.35
N LEU A 197 16.66 -25.42 -13.62
CA LEU A 197 16.02 -26.75 -13.47
C LEU A 197 14.63 -26.93 -14.12
N TYR A 198 14.15 -26.02 -14.96
CA TYR A 198 12.83 -26.14 -15.61
C TYR A 198 12.89 -26.12 -17.13
N ARG A 199 13.75 -26.97 -17.72
CA ARG A 199 13.76 -27.21 -19.17
C ARG A 199 14.02 -28.69 -19.48
N GLN A 200 13.12 -29.57 -19.07
CA GLN A 200 12.93 -30.90 -19.63
C GLN A 200 11.49 -31.34 -19.32
N HIS A 201 10.83 -31.97 -20.29
CA HIS A 201 9.40 -32.25 -20.40
C HIS A 201 8.55 -31.10 -20.95
N HIS A 202 8.58 -30.95 -22.28
CA HIS A 202 7.44 -31.05 -23.19
C HIS A 202 7.91 -30.81 -24.62
#